data_AF-A0A6N2WPE8-F1
#
_entry.id   AF-A0A6N2WPE8-F1
#
_cell.length_a   1.000
_cell.length_b   1.000
_cell.length_c   1.000
_cell.angle_alpha   90.00
_cell.angle_beta   90.00
_cell.angle_gamma   90.00
#
_symmetry.space_group_name_H-M   'P 1'
#
loop_
_entity.id
_entity.type
_entity.pdbx_description
1 polymer ?
#
loop_
_entity_poly.entity_id
_entity_poly.type
_entity_poly.pdbx_seq_one_letter_code
_entity_poly.pdbx_strand_id
1 'polypeptide(L)'
;MEDFDKAIEDTIIALNTGVLRARDGGILKKSEGKSAVVNPEWRENLDTICDMLVALRKRLKIAKEAGAYSTYGEGEVMYCFYDRDLELWFDSTREGSYPQFVRRWGDRDCVFIESNIAGNAL
;
A
#
# COMPACT_ATOMS: atom_id res chain seq x y z
N MET A 1 -6.53 7.13 7.23
CA MET A 1 -7.13 6.10 6.35
C MET A 1 -7.11 6.56 4.90
N GLU A 2 -7.47 7.81 4.62
CA GLU A 2 -7.43 8.34 3.25
C GLU A 2 -6.06 8.18 2.58
N ASP A 3 -4.95 8.36 3.30
CA ASP A 3 -3.64 8.41 2.66
C ASP A 3 -3.21 7.12 1.95
N PHE A 4 -3.41 5.95 2.58
CA PHE A 4 -3.07 4.67 1.97
C PHE A 4 -4.10 4.27 0.90
N ASP A 5 -5.39 4.47 1.17
CA ASP A 5 -6.45 4.21 0.18
C ASP A 5 -6.29 5.09 -1.06
N LYS A 6 -5.93 6.36 -0.88
CA LYS A 6 -5.62 7.31 -1.96
C LYS A 6 -4.33 6.93 -2.66
N ALA A 7 -3.28 6.49 -1.96
CA ALA A 7 -2.05 6.04 -2.59
C ALA A 7 -2.27 4.83 -3.52
N ILE A 8 -3.10 3.86 -3.11
CA ILE A 8 -3.49 2.74 -3.97
C ILE A 8 -4.28 3.24 -5.19
N GLU A 9 -5.23 4.15 -4.98
CA GLU A 9 -6.03 4.74 -6.05
C GLU A 9 -5.18 5.51 -7.06
N ASP A 10 -4.29 6.37 -6.58
CA ASP A 10 -3.34 7.13 -7.40
C ASP A 10 -2.44 6.20 -8.21
N THR A 11 -1.99 5.08 -7.62
CA THR A 11 -1.19 4.07 -8.31
C THR A 11 -1.98 3.40 -9.44
N ILE A 12 -3.24 3.02 -9.20
CA ILE A 12 -4.12 2.43 -10.23
C ILE A 12 -4.36 3.44 -11.36
N ILE A 13 -4.62 4.70 -11.04
CA ILE A 13 -4.82 5.77 -12.03
C ILE A 13 -3.54 5.98 -12.84
N ALA A 14 -2.38 6.02 -12.20
CA ALA A 14 -1.09 6.17 -12.87
C ALA A 14 -0.81 5.00 -13.81
N LEU A 15 -1.10 3.76 -13.42
CA LEU A 15 -0.95 2.58 -14.28
C LEU A 15 -1.90 2.63 -15.48
N ASN A 16 -3.15 3.01 -15.28
CA ASN A 16 -4.16 3.02 -16.33
C ASN A 16 -3.95 4.16 -17.34
N THR A 17 -3.57 5.34 -16.84
CA THR A 17 -3.50 6.58 -17.65
C THR A 17 -2.09 6.97 -18.05
N GLY A 18 -1.07 6.45 -17.36
CA GLY A 18 0.32 6.89 -17.48
C GLY A 18 0.60 8.24 -16.80
N VAL A 19 -0.36 8.82 -16.09
CA VAL A 19 -0.21 10.14 -15.47
C VAL A 19 -0.12 10.00 -13.95
N LEU A 20 1.05 10.32 -13.40
CA LEU A 20 1.25 10.43 -11.97
C LEU A 20 0.98 11.87 -11.54
N ARG A 21 0.15 12.03 -10.51
CA ARG A 21 -0.26 13.34 -9.97
C ARG A 21 0.07 13.45 -8.49
N ALA A 22 0.38 14.66 -8.06
CA ALA A 22 0.44 15.03 -6.66
C ALA A 22 -0.98 15.26 -6.11
N ARG A 23 -1.10 15.31 -4.78
CA ARG A 23 -2.39 15.48 -4.09
C ARG A 23 -3.07 16.81 -4.37
N ASP A 24 -2.31 17.82 -4.78
CA ASP A 24 -2.80 19.13 -5.23
C ASP A 24 -3.29 19.14 -6.70
N GLY A 25 -3.25 17.98 -7.37
CA GLY A 25 -3.60 17.83 -8.78
C GLY A 25 -2.46 18.16 -9.75
N GLY A 26 -1.30 18.58 -9.23
CA GLY A 26 -0.09 18.84 -10.01
C GLY A 26 0.39 17.57 -10.71
N ILE A 27 0.83 17.69 -11.96
CA ILE A 27 1.34 16.54 -12.71
C ILE A 27 2.82 16.36 -12.37
N LEU A 28 3.15 15.20 -11.79
CA LEU A 28 4.53 14.85 -11.45
C LEU A 28 5.23 14.20 -12.65
N LYS A 29 4.54 13.29 -13.35
CA LYS A 29 5.10 12.58 -14.50
C LYS A 29 4.00 12.16 -15.47
N LYS A 30 4.33 12.14 -16.76
CA LYS A 30 3.49 11.60 -17.83
C LYS A 30 4.25 10.54 -18.61
N SER A 31 3.56 9.44 -18.88
CA SER A 31 3.92 8.39 -19.81
C SER A 31 2.65 7.89 -20.49
N GLU A 32 2.79 6.91 -21.36
CA GLU A 32 1.65 6.16 -21.84
C GLU A 32 1.17 5.19 -20.75
N GLY A 33 -0.14 4.97 -20.67
CA GLY A 33 -0.74 4.02 -19.75
C GLY A 33 -0.56 2.58 -20.20
N LYS A 34 -1.00 1.63 -19.37
CA LYS A 34 -0.87 0.19 -19.65
C LYS A 34 -1.50 -0.26 -20.99
N SER A 35 -2.46 0.50 -21.54
CA SER A 35 -3.05 0.22 -22.86
C SER A 35 -2.02 0.27 -23.99
N ALA A 36 -0.97 1.10 -23.86
CA ALA A 36 0.09 1.21 -24.85
C ALA A 36 1.10 0.05 -24.82
N VAL A 37 1.04 -0.83 -23.83
CA VAL A 37 1.90 -2.02 -23.76
C VAL A 37 1.49 -2.99 -24.87
N VAL A 38 2.33 -3.15 -25.89
CA VAL A 38 2.04 -3.98 -27.06
C VAL A 38 2.03 -5.48 -26.70
N ASN A 39 2.89 -5.90 -25.79
CA ASN A 39 2.98 -7.30 -25.36
C ASN A 39 1.72 -7.67 -24.54
N PRO A 40 0.88 -8.61 -25.01
CA PRO A 40 -0.34 -8.98 -24.31
C PRO A 40 -0.09 -9.63 -22.94
N GLU A 41 0.98 -10.43 -22.79
CA GLU A 41 1.34 -11.07 -21.52
C GLU A 41 1.70 -10.00 -20.46
N TRP A 42 2.45 -8.97 -20.85
CA TRP A 42 2.82 -7.89 -19.94
C TRP A 42 1.61 -7.04 -19.56
N ARG A 43 0.68 -6.83 -20.49
CA ARG A 43 -0.58 -6.14 -20.20
C ARG A 43 -1.43 -6.93 -19.22
N GLU A 44 -1.54 -8.25 -19.40
CA GLU A 44 -2.29 -9.14 -18.52
C GLU A 44 -1.67 -9.19 -17.10
N ASN A 45 -0.34 -9.16 -17.01
CA ASN A 45 0.35 -9.00 -15.72
C ASN A 45 0.02 -7.66 -15.05
N LEU A 46 -0.03 -6.56 -15.80
CA LEU A 46 -0.43 -5.25 -15.26
C LEU A 46 -1.90 -5.22 -14.83
N ASP A 47 -2.78 -5.89 -15.55
CA ASP A 47 -4.19 -6.05 -15.17
C ASP A 47 -4.31 -6.84 -13.87
N THR A 48 -3.57 -7.94 -13.74
CA THR A 48 -3.49 -8.73 -12.50
C THR A 48 -3.01 -7.88 -11.32
N ILE A 49 -1.99 -7.03 -11.51
CA ILE A 49 -1.51 -6.11 -10.47
C ILE A 49 -2.61 -5.10 -10.08
N CYS A 50 -3.30 -4.49 -11.05
CA CYS A 50 -4.43 -3.61 -10.78
C CYS A 50 -5.52 -4.31 -9.95
N ASP A 51 -5.87 -5.55 -10.30
CA ASP A 51 -6.89 -6.33 -9.58
C ASP A 51 -6.46 -6.65 -8.15
N MET A 52 -5.19 -7.01 -7.95
CA MET A 52 -4.62 -7.22 -6.61
C MET A 52 -4.70 -5.95 -5.76
N LEU A 53 -4.36 -4.79 -6.32
CA LEU A 53 -4.47 -3.49 -5.63
C LEU A 53 -5.91 -3.15 -5.24
N VAL A 54 -6.88 -3.40 -6.13
CA VAL A 54 -8.31 -3.21 -5.83
C VAL A 54 -8.76 -4.16 -4.72
N ALA A 55 -8.34 -5.42 -4.77
CA ALA A 55 -8.67 -6.42 -3.76
C ALA A 55 -8.07 -6.06 -2.38
N LEU A 56 -6.84 -5.57 -2.34
CA LEU A 56 -6.18 -5.06 -1.14
C LEU A 56 -6.96 -3.89 -0.54
N ARG A 57 -7.31 -2.89 -1.34
CA ARG A 57 -8.12 -1.74 -0.90
C ARG A 57 -9.45 -2.17 -0.29
N LYS A 58 -10.16 -3.11 -0.93
CA LYS A 58 -11.43 -3.66 -0.41
C LYS A 58 -11.24 -4.36 0.93
N ARG A 59 -10.20 -5.20 1.06
CA ARG A 59 -9.91 -5.92 2.30
C ARG A 59 -9.55 -4.97 3.45
N LEU A 60 -8.76 -3.93 3.18
CA LEU A 60 -8.41 -2.91 4.18
C LEU A 60 -9.63 -2.13 4.68
N LYS A 61 -10.59 -1.85 3.79
CA LYS A 61 -11.86 -1.23 4.16
C LYS A 61 -12.68 -2.13 5.08
N ILE A 62 -12.84 -3.41 4.72
CA ILE A 62 -13.54 -4.40 5.55
C ILE A 62 -12.85 -4.55 6.91
N ALA A 63 -11.53 -4.66 6.93
CA ALA A 63 -10.75 -4.81 8.16
C ALA A 63 -10.96 -3.61 9.11
N LYS A 64 -11.08 -2.38 8.57
CA LYS A 64 -11.42 -1.22 9.40
C LYS A 64 -12.85 -1.27 9.93
N GLU A 65 -13.81 -1.58 9.07
CA GLU A 65 -15.23 -1.67 9.46
C GLU A 65 -15.45 -2.75 10.53
N ALA A 66 -14.67 -3.84 10.47
CA ALA A 66 -14.65 -4.90 11.46
C ALA A 66 -13.83 -4.57 12.73
N GLY A 67 -13.13 -3.43 12.78
CA GLY A 67 -12.27 -3.05 13.90
C GLY A 67 -11.02 -3.94 14.05
N ALA A 68 -10.59 -4.63 13.00
CA ALA A 68 -9.46 -5.55 13.00
C ALA A 68 -8.09 -4.85 13.15
N TYR A 69 -8.05 -3.53 12.99
CA TYR A 69 -6.88 -2.71 13.30
C TYR A 69 -7.29 -1.32 13.81
N SER A 70 -6.40 -0.69 14.56
CA SER A 70 -6.55 0.71 14.99
C SER A 70 -5.51 1.60 14.33
N THR A 71 -5.80 2.89 14.24
CA THR A 71 -4.85 3.90 13.75
C THR A 71 -4.32 4.72 14.92
N TYR A 72 -3.00 4.87 15.01
CA TYR A 72 -2.33 5.64 16.07
C TYR A 72 -1.50 6.78 15.46
N GLY A 73 -1.52 7.96 16.10
CA GLY A 73 -0.78 9.16 15.68
C GLY A 73 -1.65 10.24 15.01
N GLU A 74 -1.33 11.51 15.29
CA GLU A 74 -1.99 12.70 14.69
C GLU A 74 -1.32 13.17 13.39
N GLY A 75 -0.12 12.66 13.07
CA GLY A 75 0.65 13.01 11.85
C GLY A 75 1.01 11.77 11.03
N GLU A 76 2.08 11.06 11.39
CA GLU A 76 2.38 9.74 10.83
C GLU A 76 1.38 8.72 11.37
N VAL A 77 0.43 8.32 10.52
CA VAL A 77 -0.60 7.35 10.90
C VAL A 77 0.02 5.97 10.88
N MET A 78 0.06 5.34 12.05
CA MET A 78 0.51 3.97 12.23
C MET A 78 -0.69 3.02 12.30
N TYR A 79 -0.64 1.94 11.54
CA TYR A 79 -1.65 0.88 11.61
C TYR A 79 -1.23 -0.15 12.66
N CYS A 80 -2.04 -0.35 13.72
CA CYS A 80 -1.80 -1.32 14.79
C CYS A 80 -2.74 -2.53 14.59
N PHE A 81 -2.16 -3.69 14.31
CA PHE A 81 -2.89 -4.95 14.25
C PHE A 81 -2.60 -5.77 15.51
N TYR A 82 -3.64 -6.07 16.29
CA TYR A 82 -3.56 -6.93 17.47
C TYR A 82 -3.73 -8.41 17.08
N ASP A 83 -2.84 -8.89 16.22
CA ASP A 83 -2.89 -10.25 15.70
C ASP A 83 -1.49 -10.88 15.75
N ARG A 84 -1.34 -11.87 16.64
CA ARG A 84 -0.08 -12.56 16.89
C ARG A 84 0.30 -13.53 15.76
N ASP A 85 -0.68 -14.11 15.08
CA ASP A 85 -0.42 -14.98 13.94
C ASP A 85 0.07 -14.14 12.75
N LEU A 86 -0.49 -12.93 12.60
CA LEU A 86 -0.01 -11.94 11.64
C LEU A 86 1.42 -11.48 11.96
N GLU A 87 1.74 -11.23 13.23
CA GLU A 87 3.10 -10.91 13.70
C GLU A 87 4.09 -12.01 13.31
N LEU A 88 3.79 -13.26 13.66
CA LEU A 88 4.62 -14.42 13.34
C LEU A 88 4.77 -14.62 11.83
N TRP A 89 3.72 -14.36 11.07
CA TRP A 89 3.77 -14.43 9.60
C TRP A 89 4.69 -13.36 9.01
N PHE A 90 4.62 -12.12 9.48
CA PHE A 90 5.55 -11.06 9.06
C PHE A 90 7.00 -11.42 9.40
N ASP A 91 7.25 -11.94 10.59
CA ASP A 91 8.60 -12.37 10.99
C ASP A 91 9.10 -13.55 10.16
N SER A 92 8.25 -14.51 9.81
CA SER A 92 8.61 -15.66 8.97
C SER A 92 8.94 -15.28 7.52
N THR A 93 8.35 -14.19 7.01
CA THR A 93 8.57 -13.70 5.64
C THR A 93 9.72 -12.68 5.55
N ARG A 94 10.14 -12.10 6.68
CA ARG A 94 11.27 -11.15 6.80
C ARG A 94 12.64 -11.76 6.50
N GLU A 95 12.82 -13.07 6.70
CA GLU A 95 14.11 -13.73 6.45
C GLU A 95 14.54 -13.69 4.97
N GLY A 96 13.64 -13.34 4.04
CA GLY A 96 13.91 -13.34 2.60
C GLY A 96 14.01 -11.99 1.88
N SER A 97 13.39 -10.90 2.35
CA SER A 97 13.27 -9.65 1.55
C SER A 97 12.89 -8.42 2.37
N TYR A 98 13.79 -7.43 2.43
CA TYR A 98 13.60 -6.03 2.90
C TYR A 98 13.21 -5.82 4.39
N PRO A 99 14.18 -5.71 5.32
CA PRO A 99 13.95 -5.58 6.76
C PRO A 99 13.42 -4.21 7.26
N GLN A 100 13.15 -3.26 6.38
CA GLN A 100 12.89 -1.85 6.75
C GLN A 100 11.43 -1.45 7.01
N PHE A 101 10.42 -2.24 6.63
CA PHE A 101 9.01 -1.78 6.62
C PHE A 101 8.15 -2.21 7.82
N VAL A 102 8.61 -3.13 8.67
CA VAL A 102 7.89 -3.59 9.87
C VAL A 102 8.83 -3.50 11.05
N ARG A 103 8.57 -2.60 12.02
CA ARG A 103 9.35 -2.52 13.26
C ARG A 103 8.47 -2.89 14.45
N ARG A 104 8.95 -3.84 15.25
CA ARG A 104 8.43 -4.07 16.61
C ARG A 104 8.85 -2.89 17.48
N TRP A 105 7.90 -2.02 17.84
CA TRP A 105 8.15 -0.89 18.73
C TRP A 105 7.51 -1.14 20.10
N GLY A 106 8.34 -1.53 21.07
CA GLY A 106 7.98 -1.63 22.49
C GLY A 106 7.29 -2.93 22.95
N ASP A 107 6.91 -2.95 24.23
CA ASP A 107 6.28 -4.07 24.97
C ASP A 107 4.78 -4.29 24.65
N ARG A 108 4.31 -3.97 23.43
CA ARG A 108 2.89 -4.15 23.07
C ARG A 108 2.74 -5.21 21.99
N ASP A 109 1.80 -6.13 22.19
CA ASP A 109 1.38 -7.19 21.26
C ASP A 109 0.69 -6.62 20.01
N CYS A 110 1.39 -5.79 19.24
CA CYS A 110 0.85 -5.12 18.05
C CYS A 110 1.89 -5.05 16.93
N VAL A 111 1.49 -5.43 15.72
CA VAL A 111 2.26 -5.17 14.51
C VAL A 111 1.96 -3.75 14.03
N PHE A 112 3.02 -2.96 13.83
CA PHE A 112 2.91 -1.61 13.27
C PHE A 112 3.33 -1.60 11.80
N ILE A 113 2.46 -1.07 10.94
CA ILE A 113 2.81 -0.73 9.55
C ILE A 113 2.92 0.80 9.46
N GLU A 114 4.13 1.28 9.18
CA GLU A 114 4.38 2.69 8.86
C GLU A 114 3.71 3.04 7.54
N SER A 115 2.87 4.07 7.52
CA SER A 115 2.22 4.57 6.30
C SER A 115 3.17 5.37 5.38
N ASN A 116 4.49 5.27 5.59
CA ASN A 116 5.49 6.10 4.93
C ASN A 116 5.76 5.62 3.48
N ILE A 117 4.76 5.79 2.61
CA ILE A 117 4.91 5.69 1.15
C ILE A 117 5.51 6.99 0.57
N ALA A 118 5.62 8.06 1.36
CA ALA A 118 6.00 9.40 0.89
C ALA A 118 7.33 9.95 1.47
N GLY A 119 8.16 9.13 2.12
CA GLY A 119 9.32 9.62 2.86
C GLY A 119 10.69 9.65 2.14
N ASN A 120 10.90 8.87 1.07
CA ASN A 120 12.22 8.75 0.41
C ASN A 120 12.13 8.71 -1.12
N ALA A 121 11.41 9.67 -1.70
CA ALA A 121 11.49 10.00 -3.12
C ALA A 121 11.78 11.49 -3.30
N LEU A 122 12.92 11.92 -2.76
CA LEU A 122 13.65 13.12 -3.18
C LEU A 122 15.12 12.75 -3.35
#